data_AF-A0A957MTR2-F1
#
_entry.id   AF-A0A957MTR2-F1
#
_cell.length_a   1.000
_cell.length_b   1.000
_cell.length_c   1.000
_cell.angle_alpha   90.00
_cell.angle_beta   90.00
_cell.angle_gamma   90.00
#
_symmetry.space_group_name_H-M   'P 1'
#
loop_
_entity.id
_entity.type
_entity.pdbx_description
1 polymer ?
#
loop_
_entity_poly.entity_id
_entity_poly.type
_entity_poly.pdbx_seq_one_letter_code
_entity_poly.pdbx_strand_id
1 'polypeptide(L)' 'VLANIWQTDYIVQIDPASGVVDGVIDLTGLLSQAPPAQSAVDVLNGIAYDIATQRLFVTGKLWPYVFEIRLIEQS' A
#
# COMPACT_ATOMS: atom_id res chain seq x y z
N VAL A 1 -11.37 -4.35 5.10
CA VAL A 1 -10.13 -3.90 5.80
C VAL A 1 -8.97 -4.08 4.85
N LEU A 2 -7.98 -3.18 4.87
CA LEU A 2 -6.75 -3.35 4.10
C LEU A 2 -5.62 -3.79 5.03
N ALA A 3 -4.79 -4.74 4.58
CA ALA A 3 -3.64 -5.23 5.35
C ALA A 3 -2.42 -5.44 4.44
N ASN A 4 -1.26 -4.93 4.87
CA ASN A 4 0.02 -5.25 4.23
C ASN A 4 0.36 -6.73 4.45
N ILE A 5 0.86 -7.40 3.42
CA ILE A 5 1.54 -8.69 3.58
C ILE A 5 3.03 -8.40 3.80
N TRP A 6 3.53 -8.67 5.00
CA TRP A 6 4.92 -8.37 5.37
C TRP A 6 5.92 -9.08 4.44
N GLN A 7 7.01 -8.38 4.11
CA GLN A 7 8.04 -8.77 3.12
C GLN A 7 7.52 -8.92 1.67
N THR A 8 6.38 -8.33 1.35
CA THR A 8 5.88 -8.22 -0.03
C THR A 8 5.42 -6.80 -0.32
N ASP A 9 5.23 -6.49 -1.61
CA ASP A 9 4.60 -5.25 -2.07
C ASP A 9 3.07 -5.40 -2.24
N TYR A 10 2.46 -6.41 -1.62
CA TYR A 10 1.02 -6.67 -1.71
C TYR A 10 0.25 -6.13 -0.50
N ILE A 11 -0.95 -5.64 -0.79
CA ILE A 11 -1.99 -5.36 0.20
C ILE A 11 -3.20 -6.25 -0.12
N VAL A 12 -3.78 -6.87 0.89
CA VAL A 12 -5.03 -7.62 0.75
C VAL A 12 -6.21 -6.80 1.22
N GLN A 13 -7.32 -6.92 0.50
CA GLN A 13 -8.64 -6.52 0.97
C GLN A 13 -9.30 -7.72 1.64
N ILE A 14 -9.75 -7.51 2.88
CA ILE A 14 -10.33 -8.55 3.73
C ILE A 14 -11.72 -8.09 4.16
N ASP A 15 -12.72 -8.94 3.94
CA ASP A 15 -14.04 -8.75 4.53
C ASP A 15 -13.94 -8.88 6.06
N PRO A 16 -14.21 -7.82 6.85
CA PRO A 16 -14.10 -7.89 8.31
C PRO A 16 -15.11 -8.85 8.97
N ALA A 17 -16.21 -9.20 8.30
CA ALA A 17 -17.23 -10.08 8.86
C ALA A 17 -16.83 -11.56 8.75
N SER A 18 -16.27 -11.95 7.61
CA SER A 18 -15.94 -13.36 7.30
C SER A 18 -14.45 -13.69 7.39
N GLY A 19 -13.57 -12.70 7.28
CA GLY A 19 -12.12 -12.89 7.15
C GLY A 19 -11.66 -13.35 5.76
N VAL A 20 -12.58 -13.46 4.79
CA VAL A 20 -12.25 -13.83 3.41
C VAL A 20 -11.48 -12.69 2.73
N VAL A 21 -10.42 -13.05 2.00
CA VAL A 21 -9.71 -12.13 1.11
C VAL A 21 -10.48 -12.03 -0.21
N ASP A 22 -11.01 -10.85 -0.51
CA ASP A 22 -11.82 -10.57 -1.71
C ASP A 22 -11.08 -9.74 -2.76
N GLY A 23 -9.87 -9.28 -2.47
CA GLY A 23 -9.04 -8.53 -3.41
C GLY A 23 -7.56 -8.51 -3.03
N VAL A 24 -6.71 -8.35 -4.05
CA VAL A 24 -5.27 -8.14 -3.91
C VAL A 24 -4.88 -6.88 -4.66
N ILE A 25 -4.14 -6.01 -3.99
CA ILE A 25 -3.57 -4.79 -4.54
C ILE A 25 -2.07 -5.02 -4.69
N ASP A 26 -1.59 -4.94 -5.92
CA ASP A 26 -0.17 -5.03 -6.27
C ASP A 26 0.46 -3.64 -6.34
N LEU A 27 1.42 -3.36 -5.46
CA LEU A 27 2.21 -2.13 -5.42
C LEU A 27 3.68 -2.36 -5.81
N THR A 28 3.97 -3.47 -6.50
CA THR A 28 5.32 -3.79 -6.96
C THR A 28 5.90 -2.62 -7.75
N GLY A 29 7.09 -2.18 -7.34
CA GLY A 29 7.80 -1.07 -7.98
C GLY A 29 7.30 0.33 -7.61
N LEU A 30 6.33 0.48 -6.69
CA LEU A 30 5.83 1.80 -6.27
C LEU A 30 6.96 2.74 -5.80
N LEU A 31 7.85 2.25 -4.92
CA LEU A 31 8.96 3.07 -4.42
C LEU A 31 9.92 3.51 -5.54
N SER A 32 10.07 2.69 -6.58
CA SER A 32 10.94 3.01 -7.73
C SER A 32 10.40 4.13 -8.63
N GLN A 33 9.13 4.51 -8.47
CA GLN A 33 8.53 5.65 -9.16
C GLN A 33 8.97 7.01 -8.58
N ALA A 34 9.59 7.01 -7.38
CA ALA A 34 10.13 8.20 -6.75
C ALA A 34 11.67 8.25 -6.90
N PRO A 35 12.31 9.42 -6.68
CA PRO A 35 13.76 9.51 -6.69
C PRO A 35 14.38 8.54 -5.68
N PRO A 36 15.53 7.90 -5.99
CA PRO A 36 16.14 6.91 -5.11
C PRO A 36 16.34 7.44 -3.68
N ALA A 37 16.03 6.59 -2.69
CA ALA A 37 16.30 6.92 -1.30
C ALA A 37 17.81 7.09 -1.07
N GLN A 38 18.17 8.08 -0.26
CA GLN A 38 19.58 8.35 0.09
C GLN A 38 20.07 7.46 1.26
N SER A 39 19.16 6.72 1.88
CA SER A 39 19.41 5.80 3.00
C SER A 39 18.78 4.44 2.73
N ALA A 40 19.15 3.44 3.52
CA ALA A 40 18.49 2.15 3.50
C ALA A 40 16.99 2.32 3.77
N VAL A 41 16.19 1.65 2.93
CA VAL A 41 14.75 1.50 3.08
C VAL A 41 14.44 0.06 3.46
N ASP A 42 13.28 -0.16 4.04
CA ASP A 42 12.78 -1.48 4.36
C ASP A 42 11.41 -1.66 3.64
N VAL A 43 10.61 -2.63 4.07
CA VAL A 43 9.40 -3.09 3.39
C VAL A 43 8.26 -2.07 3.35
N LEU A 44 7.37 -2.24 2.38
CA LEU A 44 6.03 -1.65 2.36
C LEU A 44 5.31 -1.93 3.69
N ASN A 45 4.84 -0.87 4.35
CA ASN A 45 4.13 -0.95 5.62
C ASN A 45 3.50 0.41 5.95
N GLY A 46 2.20 0.42 6.22
CA GLY A 46 1.46 1.64 6.55
C GLY A 46 0.47 2.01 5.46
N ILE A 47 -0.80 2.10 5.87
CA ILE A 47 -1.95 2.38 5.01
C ILE A 47 -2.81 3.40 5.77
N ALA A 48 -3.21 4.48 5.10
CA ALA A 48 -4.13 5.46 5.65
C ALA A 48 -5.19 5.82 4.61
N TYR A 49 -6.45 5.86 5.03
CA TYR A 49 -7.56 6.27 4.19
C TYR A 49 -8.20 7.54 4.76
N ASP A 50 -8.18 8.62 3.98
CA ASP A 50 -8.88 9.86 4.30
C ASP A 50 -10.30 9.79 3.74
N ILE A 51 -11.28 9.52 4.61
CA ILE A 51 -12.69 9.37 4.24
C ILE A 51 -13.27 10.69 3.72
N ALA A 52 -12.81 11.84 4.23
CA ALA A 52 -13.39 13.14 3.88
C ALA A 52 -13.09 13.54 2.43
N THR A 53 -11.92 13.13 1.93
CA THR A 53 -11.48 13.45 0.56
C THR A 53 -11.33 12.22 -0.34
N GLN A 54 -11.64 11.03 0.17
CA GLN A 54 -11.55 9.74 -0.52
C GLN A 54 -10.14 9.41 -1.05
N ARG A 55 -9.10 9.75 -0.29
CA ARG A 55 -7.70 9.52 -0.67
C ARG A 55 -7.09 8.34 0.08
N LEU A 56 -6.36 7.50 -0.64
CA LEU A 56 -5.62 6.37 -0.08
C LEU A 56 -4.13 6.70 -0.09
N PHE A 57 -3.49 6.58 1.07
CA PHE A 57 -2.08 6.80 1.25
C PHE A 57 -1.36 5.52 1.68
N VAL A 58 -0.18 5.30 1.12
CA VAL A 58 0.70 4.17 1.46
C VAL A 58 2.14 4.64 1.64
N THR A 59 2.88 3.94 2.47
CA THR A 59 4.32 4.17 2.70
C THR A 59 4.99 2.86 3.13
N GLY A 60 6.25 2.96 3.57
CA GLY A 60 7.00 1.83 4.07
C GLY A 60 7.93 2.22 5.21
N LYS A 61 8.50 1.18 5.83
CA LYS A 61 9.46 1.36 6.91
C LYS A 61 10.70 2.07 6.37
N LEU A 62 11.03 3.21 6.98
CA LEU A 62 12.16 4.07 6.60
C LEU A 62 12.06 4.66 5.18
N TRP A 63 10.88 4.63 4.55
CA TRP A 63 10.68 5.29 3.27
C TRP A 63 10.74 6.81 3.48
N PRO A 64 11.44 7.55 2.61
CA PRO A 64 11.45 9.01 2.66
C PRO A 64 10.19 9.64 2.05
N TYR A 65 9.25 8.82 1.57
CA TYR A 65 8.05 9.26 0.84
C TYR A 65 6.78 8.62 1.39
N VAL A 66 5.68 9.35 1.27
CA VAL A 66 4.31 8.85 1.38
C VAL A 66 3.66 9.07 0.02
N PHE A 67 3.01 8.03 -0.50
CA PHE A 67 2.34 8.06 -1.79
C PHE A 67 0.83 8.19 -1.59
N GLU A 68 0.20 9.13 -2.29
CA GLU A 68 -1.23 9.07 -2.58
C GLU A 68 -1.42 8.15 -3.80
N ILE A 69 -2.29 7.16 -3.71
CA ILE A 69 -2.55 6.20 -4.78
C ILE A 69 -4.03 6.15 -5.14
N ARG A 70 -4.31 5.75 -6.39
CA ARG A 70 -5.65 5.40 -6.86
C ARG A 70 -5.62 3.97 -7.36
N LEU A 71 -6.56 3.16 -6.87
CA LEU A 71 -6.72 1.78 -7.32
C LEU A 71 -7.46 1.76 -8.66
N ILE A 72 -6.99 0.89 -9.55
CA ILE A 72 -7.65 0.57 -10.81
C ILE A 72 -7.86 -0.93 -10.85
N GLU A 73 -9.03 -1.37 -11.31
CA GLU A 73 -9.26 -2.79 -11.55
C GLU A 73 -8.45 -3.22 -12.78
N GLN A 74 -7.70 -4.31 -12.65
CA GLN A 74 -7.13 -4.99 -13.82
C GLN A 74 -8.22 -5.84 -14.45
N SER A 75 -8.51 -5.56 -15.74
CA SER A 75 -9.43 -6.33 -16.59
C SER A 75 -8.79 -7.60 -17.12
#